data_AF-A0A3A4KCK6-F1
#
_entry.id   AF-A0A3A4KCK6-F1
#
_cell.length_a   1.000
_cell.length_b   1.000
_cell.length_c   1.000
_cell.angle_alpha   90.00
_cell.angle_beta   90.00
_cell.angle_gamma   90.00
#
_symmetry.space_group_name_H-M   'P 1'
#
loop_
_entity.id
_entity.type
_entity.pdbx_description
1 polymer ?
#
loop_
_entity_poly.entity_id
_entity_poly.type
_entity_poly.pdbx_seq_one_letter_code
_entity_poly.pdbx_strand_id
1 'polypeptide(L)'
;MPSCADIAAAWLSSTEFADDHAAVGLLSRAIGPQEYAIKRDSLPVAAAADPDTAAAILELLERGQVPTIAAIRTLTAQNEMRREAERIERLGRRAQRSIDDFGRVLARLADAHWAAHGIGPTRRFIQCSQEVRELICDRIGQVPPGAVKHLWLIERAQRAGWIASNATPGSLCAARRFHAARFGNRVSLRPINTIGTLVASYLADRIAEDGQPPRWSALAHELRDDRGRRLFHDTADARTQQQWLATAEWLAVEDELPVPGKRGLRALHRMRR
;
A
#
# COMPACT_ATOMS: atom_id res chain seq x y z
N MET A 1 -6.60 -32.69 47.59
CA MET A 1 -6.30 -32.19 46.23
C MET A 1 -5.37 -30.99 46.39
N PRO A 2 -4.38 -30.79 45.50
CA PRO A 2 -3.53 -29.60 45.55
C PRO A 2 -4.38 -28.34 45.45
N SER A 3 -4.01 -27.27 46.16
CA SER A 3 -4.74 -26.01 46.08
C SER A 3 -4.54 -25.35 44.71
N CYS A 4 -5.45 -24.46 44.31
CA CYS A 4 -5.29 -23.69 43.06
C CYS A 4 -3.97 -22.89 43.04
N ALA A 5 -3.48 -22.46 44.21
CA ALA A 5 -2.19 -21.80 44.37
C ALA A 5 -1.00 -22.75 44.16
N ASP A 6 -1.06 -23.99 44.66
CA ASP A 6 0.00 -25.00 44.44
C ASP A 6 0.10 -25.38 42.96
N ILE A 7 -1.06 -25.51 42.29
CA ILE A 7 -1.12 -25.78 40.85
C ILE A 7 -0.51 -24.62 40.06
N ALA A 8 -0.88 -23.37 40.41
CA ALA A 8 -0.35 -22.17 39.76
C ALA A 8 1.16 -22.01 39.98
N ALA A 9 1.66 -22.23 41.20
CA ALA A 9 3.08 -22.16 41.52
C ALA A 9 3.89 -23.25 40.81
N ALA A 10 3.39 -24.49 40.79
CA ALA A 10 4.01 -25.58 40.05
C ALA A 10 4.10 -25.27 38.55
N TRP A 11 3.05 -24.65 37.98
CA TRP A 11 3.05 -24.27 36.57
C TRP A 11 4.08 -23.17 36.26
N LEU A 12 4.10 -22.10 37.06
CA LEU A 12 5.00 -20.95 36.84
C LEU A 12 6.47 -21.24 37.18
N SER A 13 6.78 -22.32 37.90
CA SER A 13 8.13 -22.69 38.33
C SER A 13 9.16 -22.84 37.20
N SER A 14 8.71 -23.05 35.96
CA SER A 14 9.57 -23.19 34.77
C SER A 14 9.57 -21.96 33.86
N THR A 15 9.03 -20.84 34.35
CA THR A 15 8.84 -19.58 33.60
C THR A 15 9.57 -18.42 34.27
N GLU A 16 9.54 -17.24 33.66
CA GLU A 16 10.10 -16.02 34.27
C GLU A 16 9.38 -15.55 35.54
N PHE A 17 8.18 -16.08 35.80
CA PHE A 17 7.39 -15.80 37.01
C PHE A 17 7.63 -16.82 38.13
N ALA A 18 8.73 -17.59 38.07
CA ALA A 18 9.13 -18.44 39.19
C ALA A 18 9.26 -17.58 40.46
N ASP A 19 8.65 -18.04 41.56
CA ASP A 19 8.57 -17.35 42.85
C ASP A 19 7.79 -15.99 42.85
N ASP A 20 7.12 -15.61 41.77
CA ASP A 20 6.26 -14.42 41.73
C ASP A 20 4.89 -14.71 42.37
N HIS A 21 4.75 -14.33 43.64
CA HIS A 21 3.51 -14.49 44.40
C HIS A 21 2.31 -13.74 43.80
N ALA A 22 2.53 -12.61 43.11
CA ALA A 22 1.45 -11.86 42.48
C ALA A 22 0.94 -12.60 41.24
N ALA A 23 1.84 -13.11 40.40
CA ALA A 23 1.50 -13.93 39.24
C ALA A 23 0.80 -15.24 39.64
N VAL A 24 1.30 -15.93 40.68
CA VAL A 24 0.64 -17.11 41.27
C VAL A 24 -0.77 -16.76 41.73
N GLY A 25 -0.96 -15.63 42.40
CA GLY A 25 -2.27 -15.17 42.86
C GLY A 25 -3.25 -14.85 41.73
N LEU A 26 -2.77 -14.29 40.62
CA LEU A 26 -3.60 -14.01 39.43
C LEU A 26 -3.98 -15.30 38.69
N LEU A 27 -3.05 -16.24 38.55
CA LEU A 27 -3.29 -17.52 37.90
C LEU A 27 -4.20 -18.43 38.75
N SER A 28 -4.02 -18.45 40.07
CA SER A 28 -4.90 -19.17 41.00
C SER A 28 -6.36 -18.70 40.87
N ARG A 29 -6.58 -17.38 40.76
CA ARG A 29 -7.92 -16.80 40.50
C ARG A 29 -8.52 -17.23 39.17
N ALA A 30 -7.70 -17.50 38.17
CA ALA A 30 -8.17 -18.00 36.88
C ALA A 30 -8.52 -19.50 36.94
N ILE A 31 -7.74 -20.30 37.67
CA ILE A 31 -7.97 -21.75 37.84
C ILE A 31 -9.21 -22.01 38.71
N GLY A 32 -9.35 -21.30 39.84
CA GLY A 32 -10.43 -21.50 40.82
C GLY A 32 -11.26 -20.24 41.10
N PRO A 33 -11.97 -19.66 40.12
CA PRO A 33 -12.71 -18.39 40.31
C PRO A 33 -13.80 -18.45 41.39
N GLN A 34 -14.37 -19.63 41.65
CA GLN A 34 -15.39 -19.85 42.67
C GLN A 34 -14.85 -19.65 44.09
N GLU A 35 -13.56 -19.93 44.32
CA GLU A 35 -12.87 -19.69 45.61
C GLU A 35 -12.78 -18.19 45.96
N TYR A 36 -12.97 -17.33 44.95
CA TYR A 36 -12.93 -15.87 45.07
C TYR A 36 -14.31 -15.21 44.89
N ALA A 37 -15.40 -15.99 44.95
CA ALA A 37 -16.78 -15.55 44.73
C ALA A 37 -17.02 -14.86 43.36
N ILE A 38 -16.22 -15.21 42.34
CA ILE A 38 -16.32 -14.64 41.00
C ILE A 38 -17.14 -15.60 40.12
N LYS A 39 -18.25 -15.13 39.54
CA LYS A 39 -19.02 -15.87 38.53
C LYS A 39 -18.30 -15.82 37.17
N ARG A 40 -17.28 -16.67 37.00
CA ARG A 40 -16.51 -16.83 35.76
C ARG A 40 -16.19 -18.29 35.50
N ASP A 41 -15.94 -18.61 34.23
CA ASP A 41 -15.47 -19.92 33.82
C ASP A 41 -14.04 -20.16 34.32
N SER A 42 -13.81 -21.33 34.90
CA SER A 42 -12.50 -21.78 35.35
C SER A 42 -11.58 -22.03 34.17
N LEU A 43 -10.32 -21.61 34.26
CA LEU A 43 -9.28 -21.95 33.32
C LEU A 43 -8.84 -23.41 33.54
N PRO A 44 -9.03 -24.33 32.57
CA PRO A 44 -8.58 -25.70 32.73
C PRO A 44 -7.06 -25.75 32.83
N VAL A 45 -6.52 -26.50 33.80
CA VAL A 45 -5.06 -26.67 33.97
C VAL A 45 -4.40 -27.23 32.70
N ALA A 46 -5.13 -28.04 31.93
CA ALA A 46 -4.68 -28.58 30.64
C ALA A 46 -4.59 -27.51 29.52
N ALA A 47 -5.19 -26.34 29.68
CA ALA A 47 -5.13 -25.27 28.68
C ALA A 47 -3.69 -24.78 28.44
N ALA A 48 -2.83 -24.92 29.45
CA ALA A 48 -1.43 -24.53 29.34
C ALA A 48 -0.53 -25.55 28.61
N ALA A 49 -1.08 -26.69 28.18
CA ALA A 49 -0.37 -27.62 27.30
C ALA A 49 -0.30 -27.12 25.84
N ASP A 50 -1.20 -26.22 25.45
CA ASP A 50 -1.15 -25.54 24.15
C ASP A 50 -0.16 -24.37 24.20
N PRO A 51 0.90 -24.34 23.37
CA PRO A 51 1.93 -23.31 23.43
C PRO A 51 1.42 -21.88 23.22
N ASP A 52 0.45 -21.67 22.32
CA ASP A 52 -0.10 -20.33 22.07
C ASP A 52 -0.95 -19.85 23.25
N THR A 53 -1.72 -20.76 23.87
CA THR A 53 -2.46 -20.48 25.11
C THR A 53 -1.54 -20.20 26.28
N ALA A 54 -0.46 -20.98 26.45
CA ALA A 54 0.54 -20.75 27.49
C ALA A 54 1.22 -19.39 27.34
N ALA A 55 1.62 -19.02 26.12
CA ALA A 55 2.21 -17.71 25.84
C ALA A 55 1.23 -16.56 26.16
N ALA A 56 -0.05 -16.71 25.80
CA ALA A 56 -1.07 -15.71 26.12
C ALA A 56 -1.33 -15.60 27.63
N ILE A 57 -1.26 -16.71 28.39
CA ILE A 57 -1.36 -16.69 29.86
C ILE A 57 -0.21 -15.87 30.45
N LEU A 58 1.04 -16.14 30.05
CA LEU A 58 2.22 -15.43 30.55
C LEU A 58 2.17 -13.93 30.23
N GLU A 59 1.79 -13.56 29.00
CA GLU A 59 1.65 -12.15 28.60
C GLU A 59 0.53 -11.43 29.37
N LEU A 60 -0.55 -12.12 29.76
CA LEU A 60 -1.58 -11.54 30.63
C LEU A 60 -1.06 -11.34 32.06
N LEU A 61 -0.28 -12.28 32.59
CA LEU A 61 0.33 -12.18 33.92
C LEU A 61 1.35 -11.03 33.98
N GLU A 62 2.17 -10.86 32.94
CA GLU A 62 3.11 -9.73 32.79
C GLU A 62 2.38 -8.38 32.87
N ARG A 63 1.17 -8.31 32.30
CA ARG A 63 0.30 -7.12 32.34
C ARG A 63 -0.49 -6.97 33.64
N GLY A 64 -0.29 -7.86 34.62
CA GLY A 64 -1.03 -7.88 35.88
C GLY A 64 -2.51 -8.25 35.73
N GLN A 65 -2.88 -8.96 34.67
CA GLN A 65 -4.26 -9.34 34.35
C GLN A 65 -4.54 -10.80 34.73
N VAL A 66 -5.79 -11.08 35.14
CA VAL A 66 -6.23 -12.46 35.40
C VAL A 66 -6.44 -13.19 34.06
N PRO A 67 -5.76 -14.32 33.79
CA PRO A 67 -5.80 -15.02 32.51
C PRO A 67 -7.10 -15.83 32.32
N THR A 68 -8.22 -15.14 32.15
CA THR A 68 -9.51 -15.79 31.84
C THR A 68 -9.54 -16.33 30.41
N ILE A 69 -10.35 -17.36 30.13
CA ILE A 69 -10.51 -17.92 28.78
C ILE A 69 -10.86 -16.85 27.74
N ALA A 70 -11.72 -15.89 28.09
CA ALA A 70 -12.09 -14.79 27.20
C ALA A 70 -10.91 -13.83 26.91
N ALA A 71 -10.10 -13.51 27.93
CA ALA A 71 -8.92 -12.68 27.78
C ALA A 71 -7.84 -13.37 26.95
N ILE A 72 -7.61 -14.67 27.19
CA ILE A 72 -6.70 -15.50 26.42
C ILE A 72 -7.12 -15.51 24.95
N ARG A 73 -8.38 -15.88 24.64
CA ARG A 73 -8.89 -15.91 23.25
C ARG A 73 -8.73 -14.56 22.56
N THR A 74 -9.01 -13.48 23.27
CA THR A 74 -8.87 -12.12 22.75
C THR A 74 -7.41 -11.79 22.45
N LEU A 75 -6.50 -12.10 23.37
CA LEU A 75 -5.08 -11.83 23.21
C LEU A 75 -4.46 -12.69 22.10
N THR A 76 -4.82 -13.97 22.02
CA THR A 76 -4.39 -14.87 20.94
C THR A 76 -4.83 -14.31 19.58
N ALA A 77 -6.10 -13.92 19.43
CA ALA A 77 -6.59 -13.30 18.20
C ALA A 77 -5.85 -11.98 17.87
N GLN A 78 -5.59 -11.13 18.87
CA GLN A 78 -4.81 -9.89 18.68
C GLN A 78 -3.37 -10.18 18.25
N ASN A 79 -2.74 -11.19 18.84
CA ASN A 79 -1.38 -11.61 18.50
C ASN A 79 -1.29 -12.18 17.08
N GLU A 80 -2.27 -12.98 16.66
CA GLU A 80 -2.39 -13.44 15.27
C GLU A 80 -2.55 -12.27 14.30
N MET A 81 -3.45 -11.33 14.61
CA MET A 81 -3.63 -10.12 13.81
C MET A 81 -2.33 -9.30 13.71
N ARG A 82 -1.58 -9.15 14.81
CA ARG A 82 -0.29 -8.47 14.83
C ARG A 82 0.75 -9.20 13.98
N ARG A 83 0.89 -10.51 14.13
CA ARG A 83 1.81 -11.35 13.34
C ARG A 83 1.50 -11.25 11.85
N GLU A 84 0.23 -11.29 11.45
CA GLU A 84 -0.16 -11.17 10.04
C GLU A 84 0.08 -9.74 9.51
N ALA A 85 -0.19 -8.70 10.31
CA ALA A 85 0.11 -7.32 9.93
C ALA A 85 1.62 -7.11 9.70
N GLU A 86 2.47 -7.62 10.58
CA GLU A 86 3.93 -7.58 10.41
C GLU A 86 4.39 -8.36 9.18
N ARG A 87 3.79 -9.54 8.93
CA ARG A 87 4.09 -10.34 7.74
C ARG A 87 3.74 -9.57 6.47
N ILE A 88 2.55 -8.98 6.40
CA ILE A 88 2.11 -8.12 5.29
C ILE A 88 3.08 -6.94 5.11
N GLU A 89 3.50 -6.29 6.19
CA GLU A 89 4.43 -5.16 6.14
C GLU A 89 5.79 -5.58 5.55
N ARG A 90 6.33 -6.74 5.97
CA ARG A 90 7.57 -7.32 5.42
C ARG A 90 7.43 -7.63 3.92
N LEU A 91 6.32 -8.23 3.50
CA LEU A 91 6.04 -8.49 2.08
C LEU A 91 5.93 -7.18 1.29
N GLY A 92 5.28 -6.17 1.85
CA GLY A 92 5.21 -4.82 1.30
C GLY A 92 6.59 -4.18 1.15
N ARG A 93 7.50 -4.33 2.12
CA ARG A 93 8.89 -3.83 1.99
C ARG A 93 9.64 -4.52 0.84
N ARG A 94 9.48 -5.83 0.65
CA ARG A 94 10.05 -6.56 -0.49
C ARG A 94 9.47 -6.08 -1.82
N ALA A 95 8.15 -5.91 -1.89
CA ALA A 95 7.47 -5.34 -3.04
C ALA A 95 8.00 -3.96 -3.42
N GLN A 96 8.33 -3.10 -2.43
CA GLN A 96 8.91 -1.78 -2.68
C GLN A 96 10.22 -1.83 -3.44
N ARG A 97 11.11 -2.76 -3.06
CA ARG A 97 12.46 -2.88 -3.64
C ARG A 97 12.39 -3.27 -5.12
N SER A 98 11.35 -4.01 -5.49
CA SER A 98 11.11 -4.48 -6.86
C SER A 98 10.06 -3.65 -7.59
N ILE A 99 9.75 -2.43 -7.11
CA ILE A 99 8.62 -1.65 -7.64
C ILE A 99 8.80 -1.26 -9.11
N ASP A 100 10.04 -1.14 -9.58
CA ASP A 100 10.32 -0.84 -10.99
C ASP A 100 10.04 -2.03 -11.90
N ASP A 101 10.24 -3.26 -11.43
CA ASP A 101 9.90 -4.48 -12.19
C ASP A 101 8.37 -4.65 -12.26
N PHE A 102 7.70 -4.55 -11.10
CA PHE A 102 6.24 -4.57 -11.04
C PHE A 102 5.63 -3.45 -11.87
N GLY A 103 6.15 -2.24 -11.74
CA GLY A 103 5.68 -1.06 -12.45
C GLY A 103 5.79 -1.22 -13.97
N ARG A 104 6.91 -1.76 -14.47
CA ARG A 104 7.07 -2.07 -15.90
C ARG A 104 6.03 -3.07 -16.41
N VAL A 105 5.83 -4.18 -15.70
CA VAL A 105 4.85 -5.20 -16.10
C VAL A 105 3.44 -4.63 -16.07
N LEU A 106 3.06 -3.94 -15.00
CA LEU A 106 1.74 -3.31 -14.87
C LEU A 106 1.50 -2.26 -15.96
N ALA A 107 2.49 -1.41 -16.26
CA ALA A 107 2.35 -0.41 -17.30
C ALA A 107 2.19 -1.04 -18.69
N ARG A 108 3.01 -2.05 -19.02
CA ARG A 108 2.93 -2.79 -20.28
C ARG A 108 1.57 -3.46 -20.46
N LEU A 109 1.06 -4.13 -19.43
CA LEU A 109 -0.25 -4.79 -19.47
C LEU A 109 -1.39 -3.77 -19.60
N ALA A 110 -1.29 -2.63 -18.91
CA ALA A 110 -2.28 -1.55 -19.03
C ALA A 110 -2.31 -0.96 -20.43
N ASP A 111 -1.13 -0.66 -21.00
CA ASP A 111 -0.96 -0.11 -22.34
C ASP A 111 -1.51 -1.08 -23.41
N ALA A 112 -1.14 -2.36 -23.32
CA ALA A 112 -1.65 -3.40 -24.21
C ALA A 112 -3.18 -3.55 -24.14
N HIS A 113 -3.75 -3.46 -22.92
CA HIS A 113 -5.20 -3.53 -22.75
C HIS A 113 -5.92 -2.33 -23.35
N TRP A 114 -5.38 -1.11 -23.19
CA TRP A 114 -5.90 0.08 -23.87
C TRP A 114 -5.85 -0.06 -25.39
N ALA A 115 -4.73 -0.52 -25.93
CA ALA A 115 -4.58 -0.72 -27.38
C ALA A 115 -5.59 -1.74 -27.94
N ALA A 116 -5.91 -2.78 -27.17
CA ALA A 116 -6.84 -3.82 -27.60
C ALA A 116 -8.32 -3.47 -27.39
N HIS A 117 -8.68 -2.71 -26.34
CA HIS A 117 -10.08 -2.54 -25.93
C HIS A 117 -10.57 -1.09 -25.93
N GLY A 118 -9.70 -0.10 -26.14
CA GLY A 118 -10.05 1.32 -26.02
C GLY A 118 -10.42 1.76 -24.60
N ILE A 119 -10.19 0.91 -23.60
CA ILE A 119 -10.39 1.18 -22.17
C ILE A 119 -9.27 0.51 -21.37
N GLY A 120 -8.95 1.05 -20.21
CA GLY A 120 -7.97 0.49 -19.29
C GLY A 120 -8.52 -0.70 -18.50
N PRO A 121 -7.64 -1.57 -17.99
CA PRO A 121 -8.07 -2.70 -17.20
C PRO A 121 -8.55 -2.26 -15.81
N THR A 122 -9.35 -3.10 -15.17
CA THR A 122 -9.64 -2.92 -13.75
C THR A 122 -8.42 -3.30 -12.90
N ARG A 123 -8.31 -2.73 -11.70
CA ARG A 123 -7.23 -3.07 -10.74
C ARG A 123 -7.19 -4.57 -10.45
N ARG A 124 -8.36 -5.20 -10.30
CA ARG A 124 -8.48 -6.65 -10.05
C ARG A 124 -8.01 -7.45 -11.26
N PHE A 125 -8.42 -7.07 -12.47
CA PHE A 125 -8.01 -7.75 -13.69
C PHE A 125 -6.49 -7.80 -13.83
N ILE A 126 -5.82 -6.64 -13.72
CA ILE A 126 -4.37 -6.59 -13.92
C ILE A 126 -3.58 -7.31 -12.80
N GLN A 127 -4.07 -7.25 -11.55
CA GLN A 127 -3.46 -7.96 -10.42
C GLN A 127 -3.61 -9.49 -10.52
N CYS A 128 -4.64 -9.97 -11.22
CA CYS A 128 -4.88 -11.39 -11.45
C CYS A 128 -4.19 -11.92 -12.71
N SER A 129 -3.52 -11.06 -13.50
CA SER A 129 -2.74 -11.51 -14.66
C SER A 129 -1.66 -12.50 -14.25
N GLN A 130 -1.38 -13.44 -15.15
CA GLN A 130 -0.40 -14.50 -14.91
C GLN A 130 0.99 -13.90 -14.67
N GLU A 131 1.39 -12.91 -15.48
CA GLU A 131 2.71 -12.29 -15.42
C GLU A 131 2.93 -11.53 -14.11
N VAL A 132 1.89 -10.89 -13.56
CA VAL A 132 1.99 -10.23 -12.25
C VAL A 132 2.07 -11.27 -11.14
N ARG A 133 1.32 -12.37 -11.24
CA ARG A 133 1.36 -13.46 -10.24
C ARG A 133 2.72 -14.15 -10.20
N GLU A 134 3.28 -14.48 -11.36
CA GLU A 134 4.63 -15.05 -11.48
C GLU A 134 5.66 -14.09 -10.89
N LEU A 135 5.60 -12.81 -11.23
CA LEU A 135 6.53 -11.81 -10.69
C LEU A 135 6.39 -11.64 -9.16
N ILE A 136 5.19 -11.77 -8.60
CA ILE A 136 4.98 -11.79 -7.14
C ILE A 136 5.69 -13.00 -6.53
N CYS A 137 5.48 -14.20 -7.08
CA CYS A 137 6.13 -15.41 -6.61
C CYS A 137 7.67 -15.28 -6.64
N ASP A 138 8.21 -14.73 -7.73
CA ASP A 138 9.66 -14.59 -7.92
C ASP A 138 10.30 -13.54 -7.01
N ARG A 139 9.66 -12.36 -6.85
CA ARG A 139 10.25 -11.23 -6.12
C ARG A 139 9.91 -11.19 -4.63
N ILE A 140 8.79 -11.79 -4.24
CA ILE A 140 8.22 -11.67 -2.88
C ILE A 140 8.14 -13.04 -2.21
N GLY A 141 7.80 -14.07 -2.97
CA GLY A 141 7.52 -15.43 -2.51
C GLY A 141 6.04 -15.79 -2.63
N GLN A 142 5.65 -16.93 -2.07
CA GLN A 142 4.26 -17.40 -2.09
C GLN A 142 3.35 -16.46 -1.27
N VAL A 143 2.43 -15.80 -1.96
CA VAL A 143 1.43 -14.89 -1.37
C VAL A 143 0.04 -15.40 -1.75
N PRO A 144 -0.85 -15.66 -0.78
CA PRO A 144 -2.23 -16.05 -1.07
C PRO A 144 -2.92 -15.00 -1.96
N PRO A 145 -3.76 -15.40 -2.94
CA PRO A 145 -4.41 -14.44 -3.84
C PRO A 145 -5.18 -13.32 -3.12
N GLY A 146 -5.87 -13.64 -2.01
CA GLY A 146 -6.60 -12.67 -1.21
C GLY A 146 -5.70 -11.64 -0.50
N ALA A 147 -4.42 -11.95 -0.31
CA ALA A 147 -3.44 -11.10 0.36
C ALA A 147 -2.70 -10.14 -0.60
N VAL A 148 -2.78 -10.34 -1.92
CA VAL A 148 -2.11 -9.50 -2.94
C VAL A 148 -2.51 -8.02 -2.82
N LYS A 149 -3.77 -7.74 -2.46
CA LYS A 149 -4.24 -6.35 -2.24
C LYS A 149 -3.43 -5.62 -1.16
N HIS A 150 -2.90 -6.34 -0.17
CA HIS A 150 -2.11 -5.77 0.91
C HIS A 150 -0.66 -5.49 0.53
N LEU A 151 -0.24 -5.81 -0.70
CA LEU A 151 1.07 -5.42 -1.21
C LEU A 151 1.09 -3.97 -1.72
N TRP A 152 -0.08 -3.35 -1.92
CA TRP A 152 -0.24 -1.97 -2.43
C TRP A 152 0.54 -1.73 -3.74
N LEU A 153 0.65 -2.77 -4.60
CA LEU A 153 1.45 -2.70 -5.82
C LEU A 153 0.98 -1.58 -6.75
N ILE A 154 -0.33 -1.42 -6.89
CA ILE A 154 -0.92 -0.38 -7.75
C ILE A 154 -0.56 1.00 -7.21
N GLU A 155 -0.80 1.26 -5.93
CA GLU A 155 -0.54 2.56 -5.31
C GLU A 155 0.95 2.91 -5.34
N ARG A 156 1.82 1.92 -5.11
CA ARG A 156 3.28 2.12 -5.18
C ARG A 156 3.74 2.37 -6.61
N ALA A 157 3.22 1.64 -7.59
CA ALA A 157 3.55 1.83 -9.00
C ALA A 157 3.03 3.18 -9.53
N GLN A 158 1.88 3.63 -9.04
CA GLN A 158 1.35 4.96 -9.29
C GLN A 158 2.25 6.07 -8.72
N ARG A 159 2.64 5.97 -7.46
CA ARG A 159 3.58 6.92 -6.83
C ARG A 159 4.92 6.94 -7.54
N ALA A 160 5.40 5.77 -7.98
CA ALA A 160 6.61 5.65 -8.77
C ALA A 160 6.46 6.18 -10.20
N GLY A 161 5.24 6.47 -10.67
CA GLY A 161 4.98 7.05 -12.00
C GLY A 161 4.99 6.04 -13.15
N TRP A 162 4.83 4.75 -12.86
CA TRP A 162 4.72 3.69 -13.88
C TRP A 162 3.32 3.57 -14.46
N ILE A 163 2.30 3.76 -13.64
CA ILE A 163 0.88 3.70 -14.03
C ILE A 163 0.11 4.91 -13.48
N ALA A 164 -1.05 5.19 -14.05
CA ALA A 164 -2.01 6.18 -13.55
C ALA A 164 -3.41 5.56 -13.50
N SER A 165 -4.24 6.03 -12.57
CA SER A 165 -5.67 5.69 -12.51
C SER A 165 -6.41 6.83 -11.79
N ASN A 166 -7.71 6.93 -12.02
CA ASN A 166 -8.61 7.78 -11.25
C ASN A 166 -9.76 6.95 -10.65
N ALA A 167 -10.81 7.62 -10.17
CA ALA A 167 -11.97 6.97 -9.57
C ALA A 167 -12.84 6.22 -10.60
N THR A 168 -12.72 6.53 -11.89
CA THR A 168 -13.50 5.90 -12.95
C THR A 168 -13.00 4.47 -13.16
N PRO A 169 -13.89 3.46 -13.16
CA PRO A 169 -13.55 2.10 -13.55
C PRO A 169 -12.93 2.06 -14.95
N GLY A 170 -11.91 1.22 -15.14
CA GLY A 170 -11.22 1.11 -16.42
C GLY A 170 -10.33 2.31 -16.79
N SER A 171 -10.00 3.18 -15.84
CA SER A 171 -9.08 4.30 -16.06
C SER A 171 -7.59 3.94 -16.00
N LEU A 172 -7.25 2.71 -15.58
CA LEU A 172 -5.86 2.34 -15.34
C LEU A 172 -5.07 2.38 -16.65
N CYS A 173 -4.01 3.18 -16.73
CA CYS A 173 -3.17 3.33 -17.91
C CYS A 173 -1.68 3.34 -17.55
N ALA A 174 -0.82 3.13 -18.54
CA ALA A 174 0.60 3.39 -18.40
C ALA A 174 0.85 4.88 -18.17
N ALA A 175 1.87 5.21 -17.37
CA ALA A 175 2.20 6.59 -17.04
C ALA A 175 3.61 6.99 -17.48
N ARG A 176 4.04 8.17 -17.02
CA ARG A 176 5.26 8.84 -17.46
C ARG A 176 6.48 7.94 -17.58
N ARG A 177 6.83 7.15 -16.56
CA ARG A 177 8.07 6.35 -16.58
C ARG A 177 8.04 5.28 -17.66
N PHE A 178 6.87 4.73 -17.99
CA PHE A 178 6.73 3.78 -19.08
C PHE A 178 7.03 4.44 -20.43
N HIS A 179 6.37 5.57 -20.74
CA HIS A 179 6.57 6.26 -22.02
C HIS A 179 7.97 6.91 -22.15
N ALA A 180 8.51 7.42 -21.04
CA ALA A 180 9.83 8.06 -21.03
C ALA A 180 11.00 7.04 -21.08
N ALA A 181 10.77 5.77 -20.71
CA ALA A 181 11.84 4.77 -20.62
C ALA A 181 12.62 4.62 -21.93
N ARG A 182 11.95 4.68 -23.08
CA ARG A 182 12.59 4.57 -24.41
C ARG A 182 13.47 5.77 -24.79
N PHE A 183 13.29 6.92 -24.15
CA PHE A 183 14.03 8.15 -24.46
C PHE A 183 15.18 8.41 -23.49
N GLY A 184 15.20 7.73 -22.33
CA GLY A 184 16.24 7.88 -21.32
C GLY A 184 16.49 9.35 -20.94
N ASN A 185 17.75 9.77 -21.00
CA ASN A 185 18.18 11.12 -20.62
C ASN A 185 17.80 12.22 -21.63
N ARG A 186 17.18 11.89 -22.77
CA ARG A 186 16.72 12.88 -23.77
C ARG A 186 15.50 13.68 -23.28
N VAL A 187 14.79 13.17 -22.28
CA VAL A 187 13.66 13.84 -21.66
C VAL A 187 13.85 13.93 -20.15
N SER A 188 13.08 14.81 -19.51
CA SER A 188 13.11 14.98 -18.06
C SER A 188 12.65 13.71 -17.35
N LEU A 189 13.44 13.30 -16.36
CA LEU A 189 13.17 12.18 -15.45
C LEU A 189 12.73 12.68 -14.07
N ARG A 190 12.27 13.94 -13.97
CA ARG A 190 11.73 14.49 -12.72
C ARG A 190 10.53 13.66 -12.23
N PRO A 191 10.25 13.67 -10.91
CA PRO A 191 9.09 12.97 -10.36
C PRO A 191 7.79 13.34 -11.07
N ILE A 192 6.86 12.38 -11.16
CA ILE A 192 5.61 12.54 -11.93
C ILE A 192 4.78 13.76 -11.50
N ASN A 193 4.79 14.10 -10.20
CA ASN A 193 4.10 15.27 -9.69
C ASN A 193 4.76 16.58 -10.15
N THR A 194 6.09 16.63 -10.20
CA THR A 194 6.84 17.78 -10.72
C THR A 194 6.53 17.97 -12.20
N ILE A 195 6.55 16.90 -12.99
CA ILE A 195 6.18 16.94 -14.42
C ILE A 195 4.76 17.46 -14.59
N GLY A 196 3.80 16.93 -13.82
CA GLY A 196 2.41 17.35 -13.88
C GLY A 196 2.20 18.83 -13.53
N THR A 197 2.89 19.33 -12.50
CA THR A 197 2.86 20.75 -12.12
C THR A 197 3.47 21.64 -13.21
N LEU A 198 4.59 21.23 -13.84
CA LEU A 198 5.21 21.98 -14.94
C LEU A 198 4.28 22.08 -16.14
N VAL A 199 3.62 20.97 -16.52
CA VAL A 199 2.61 20.97 -17.57
C VAL A 199 1.46 21.93 -17.24
N ALA A 200 0.88 21.82 -16.05
CA ALA A 200 -0.23 22.68 -15.65
C ALA A 200 0.15 24.17 -15.61
N SER A 201 1.35 24.49 -15.14
CA SER A 201 1.85 25.88 -15.09
C SER A 201 2.00 26.45 -16.50
N TYR A 202 2.71 25.73 -17.37
CA TYR A 202 2.89 26.16 -18.77
C TYR A 202 1.56 26.38 -19.49
N LEU A 203 0.59 25.48 -19.32
CA LEU A 203 -0.73 25.63 -19.93
C LEU A 203 -1.48 26.86 -19.39
N ALA A 204 -1.40 27.11 -18.08
CA ALA A 204 -2.06 28.25 -17.46
C ALA A 204 -1.41 29.58 -17.88
N ASP A 205 -0.08 29.63 -17.93
CA ASP A 205 0.69 30.81 -18.33
C ASP A 205 0.40 31.14 -19.80
N ARG A 206 0.39 30.14 -20.68
CA ARG A 206 0.03 30.33 -22.10
C ARG A 206 -1.38 30.85 -22.32
N ILE A 207 -2.35 30.33 -21.58
CA ILE A 207 -3.72 30.84 -21.66
C ILE A 207 -3.81 32.27 -21.15
N ALA A 208 -3.06 32.63 -20.10
CA ALA A 208 -3.04 33.98 -19.56
C ALA A 208 -2.35 34.99 -20.48
N GLU A 209 -1.29 34.58 -21.19
CA GLU A 209 -0.52 35.42 -22.12
C GLU A 209 -1.21 35.57 -23.48
N ASP A 210 -1.60 34.44 -24.09
CA ASP A 210 -2.05 34.40 -25.49
C ASP A 210 -3.59 34.38 -25.61
N GLY A 211 -4.32 34.27 -24.48
CA GLY A 211 -5.79 34.19 -24.45
C GLY A 211 -6.36 32.87 -24.95
N GLN A 212 -5.51 31.91 -25.33
CA GLN A 212 -5.93 30.61 -25.90
C GLN A 212 -5.00 29.47 -25.48
N PRO A 213 -5.48 28.21 -25.44
CA PRO A 213 -4.64 27.06 -25.14
C PRO A 213 -3.56 26.82 -26.20
N PRO A 214 -2.33 26.42 -25.81
CA PRO A 214 -1.26 26.17 -26.77
C PRO A 214 -1.51 24.87 -27.56
N ARG A 215 -0.99 24.80 -28.78
CA ARG A 215 -0.98 23.54 -29.55
C ARG A 215 -0.07 22.51 -28.88
N TRP A 216 -0.35 21.23 -29.09
CA TRP A 216 0.51 20.12 -28.64
C TRP A 216 1.97 20.24 -29.11
N SER A 217 2.20 20.79 -30.31
CA SER A 217 3.55 21.03 -30.82
C SER A 217 4.31 22.05 -29.97
N ALA A 218 3.68 23.16 -29.58
CA ALA A 218 4.28 24.16 -28.71
C ALA A 218 4.60 23.56 -27.32
N LEU A 219 3.62 22.86 -26.72
CA LEU A 219 3.81 22.16 -25.45
C LEU A 219 5.00 21.19 -25.49
N ALA A 220 5.14 20.39 -26.57
CA ALA A 220 6.23 19.44 -26.70
C ALA A 220 7.60 20.11 -26.88
N HIS A 221 7.67 21.17 -27.70
CA HIS A 221 8.93 21.78 -28.11
C HIS A 221 9.43 22.86 -27.17
N GLU A 222 8.56 23.49 -26.38
CA GLU A 222 8.94 24.62 -25.51
C GLU A 222 9.08 24.21 -24.05
N LEU A 223 8.26 23.27 -23.57
CA LEU A 223 8.25 22.92 -22.16
C LEU A 223 9.56 22.23 -21.73
N ARG A 224 10.20 22.80 -20.70
CA ARG A 224 11.44 22.31 -20.09
C ARG A 224 11.30 22.18 -18.59
N ASP A 225 12.12 21.32 -18.00
CA ASP A 225 12.34 21.33 -16.56
C ASP A 225 13.33 22.43 -16.16
N ASP A 226 13.54 22.57 -14.85
CA ASP A 226 14.47 23.52 -14.23
C ASP A 226 15.94 23.31 -14.63
N ARG A 227 16.27 22.20 -15.31
CA ARG A 227 17.60 21.90 -15.87
C ARG A 227 17.65 22.07 -17.38
N GLY A 228 16.63 22.69 -17.98
CA GLY A 228 16.53 22.90 -19.42
C GLY A 228 16.27 21.62 -20.22
N ARG A 229 15.88 20.50 -19.58
CA ARG A 229 15.57 19.25 -20.28
C ARG A 229 14.14 19.24 -20.79
N ARG A 230 13.94 18.74 -22.00
CA ARG A 230 12.63 18.56 -22.62
C ARG A 230 11.71 17.68 -21.77
N LEU A 231 10.46 18.09 -21.59
CA LEU A 231 9.47 17.20 -20.97
C LEU A 231 9.02 16.11 -21.96
N PHE A 232 8.82 16.44 -23.23
CA PHE A 232 8.43 15.47 -24.25
C PHE A 232 9.53 15.35 -25.31
N HIS A 233 9.69 14.17 -25.90
CA HIS A 233 10.68 14.01 -26.96
C HIS A 233 10.29 14.82 -28.20
N ASP A 234 9.01 14.69 -28.59
CA ASP A 234 8.36 15.33 -29.72
C ASP A 234 6.84 15.45 -29.48
N THR A 235 6.10 15.94 -30.47
CA THR A 235 4.63 16.09 -30.42
C THR A 235 3.90 14.74 -30.29
N ALA A 236 4.42 13.67 -30.91
CA ALA A 236 3.80 12.35 -30.88
C ALA A 236 3.92 11.70 -29.49
N ASP A 237 5.05 11.90 -28.82
CA ASP A 237 5.28 11.54 -27.43
C ASP A 237 4.37 12.32 -26.49
N ALA A 238 4.21 13.63 -26.70
CA ALA A 238 3.27 14.44 -25.93
C ALA A 238 1.82 13.93 -26.06
N ARG A 239 1.38 13.60 -27.28
CA ARG A 239 0.06 13.00 -27.53
C ARG A 239 -0.08 11.61 -26.93
N THR A 240 0.94 10.77 -27.01
CA THR A 240 0.94 9.45 -26.34
C THR A 240 0.77 9.60 -24.83
N GLN A 241 1.41 10.62 -24.25
CA GLN A 241 1.35 10.91 -22.83
C GLN A 241 0.09 11.66 -22.37
N GLN A 242 -0.77 12.09 -23.31
CA GLN A 242 -2.06 12.72 -23.02
C GLN A 242 -2.90 11.84 -22.08
N GLN A 243 -2.94 10.53 -22.35
CA GLN A 243 -3.81 9.60 -21.62
C GLN A 243 -3.55 9.62 -20.11
N TRP A 244 -2.29 9.52 -19.69
CA TRP A 244 -1.95 9.50 -18.27
C TRP A 244 -2.06 10.89 -17.63
N LEU A 245 -1.73 11.95 -18.37
CA LEU A 245 -1.84 13.33 -17.89
C LEU A 245 -3.31 13.69 -17.63
N ALA A 246 -4.21 13.30 -18.53
CA ALA A 246 -5.65 13.45 -18.38
C ALA A 246 -6.21 12.56 -17.26
N THR A 247 -5.81 11.28 -17.22
CA THR A 247 -6.23 10.34 -16.18
C THR A 247 -5.83 10.84 -14.78
N ALA A 248 -4.62 11.38 -14.63
CA ALA A 248 -4.12 11.95 -13.38
C ALA A 248 -4.60 13.39 -13.12
N GLU A 249 -5.44 13.94 -14.00
CA GLU A 249 -6.04 15.29 -13.96
C GLU A 249 -5.04 16.44 -13.99
N TRP A 250 -3.83 16.23 -14.52
CA TRP A 250 -2.83 17.30 -14.69
C TRP A 250 -3.20 18.23 -15.84
N LEU A 251 -3.75 17.67 -16.91
CA LEU A 251 -4.37 18.40 -18.02
C LEU A 251 -5.78 17.87 -18.28
N ALA A 252 -6.57 18.64 -19.02
CA ALA A 252 -7.73 18.17 -19.75
C ALA A 252 -7.55 18.51 -21.24
N VAL A 253 -8.47 18.07 -22.08
CA VAL A 253 -8.46 18.39 -23.52
C VAL A 253 -9.79 19.02 -23.87
N GLU A 254 -9.72 20.23 -24.41
CA GLU A 254 -10.86 21.03 -24.88
C GLU A 254 -10.58 21.39 -26.34
N ASP A 255 -11.51 21.08 -27.25
CA ASP A 255 -11.35 21.30 -28.69
C ASP A 255 -10.01 20.78 -29.27
N GLU A 256 -9.62 19.56 -28.87
CA GLU A 256 -8.33 18.91 -29.18
C GLU A 256 -7.07 19.59 -28.61
N LEU A 257 -7.21 20.67 -27.85
CA LEU A 257 -6.11 21.41 -27.24
C LEU A 257 -5.94 21.09 -25.75
N PRO A 258 -4.70 21.02 -25.25
CA PRO A 258 -4.43 20.78 -23.83
C PRO A 258 -4.75 22.03 -23.00
N VAL A 259 -5.52 21.84 -21.93
CA VAL A 259 -5.81 22.87 -20.92
C VAL A 259 -5.44 22.36 -19.52
N PRO A 260 -5.24 23.23 -18.51
CA PRO A 260 -4.96 22.79 -17.15
C PRO A 260 -6.10 21.90 -16.59
N GLY A 261 -5.74 20.74 -16.05
CA GLY A 261 -6.71 19.82 -15.44
C GLY A 261 -7.04 20.19 -13.99
N LYS A 262 -8.06 19.55 -13.40
CA LYS A 262 -8.51 19.81 -12.02
C LYS A 262 -7.40 19.67 -10.98
N ARG A 263 -6.50 18.69 -11.13
CA ARG A 263 -5.37 18.53 -10.22
C ARG A 263 -4.29 19.58 -10.48
N GLY A 264 -4.05 19.92 -11.75
CA GLY A 264 -3.16 21.00 -12.15
C GLY A 264 -3.57 22.33 -11.51
N LEU A 265 -4.82 22.76 -11.70
CA LEU A 265 -5.36 23.98 -11.10
C LEU A 265 -5.23 23.99 -9.56
N ARG A 266 -5.53 22.87 -8.89
CA ARG A 266 -5.34 22.72 -7.44
C ARG A 266 -3.88 22.81 -6.99
N ALA A 267 -2.92 22.41 -7.83
CA ALA A 267 -1.50 22.54 -7.53
C ALA A 267 -1.05 24.01 -7.66
N LEU A 268 -1.48 24.69 -8.72
CA LEU A 268 -1.19 26.11 -8.95
C LEU A 268 -1.75 27.00 -7.86
N HIS A 269 -3.00 26.78 -7.43
CA HIS A 269 -3.60 27.51 -6.32
C HIS A 269 -2.84 27.34 -5.00
N ARG A 270 -2.24 26.16 -4.77
CA ARG A 270 -1.42 25.91 -3.58
C ARG A 270 -0.06 26.59 -3.62
N MET A 271 0.51 26.81 -4.81
CA MET A 271 1.79 27.50 -4.96
C MET A 271 1.69 29.03 -4.84
N ARG A 272 0.48 29.59 -5.04
CA ARG A 272 0.20 31.03 -4.91
C ARG A 272 -0.13 31.47 -3.47
N ARG A 273 -0.29 30.52 -2.55
CA ARG A 273 -0.45 30.76 -1.11
C ARG A 273 0.89 30.62 -0.42
#